data_AF-A0A7X7DU26-F1
#
_entry.id   AF-A0A7X7DU26-F1
#
_cell.length_a   1.000
_cell.length_b   1.000
_cell.length_c   1.000
_cell.angle_alpha   90.00
_cell.angle_beta   90.00
_cell.angle_gamma   90.00
#
_symmetry.space_group_name_H-M   'P 1'
#
loop_
_entity.id
_entity.type
_entity.pdbx_description
1 polymer ?
#
loop_
_entity_poly.entity_id
_entity_poly.type
_entity_poly.pdbx_seq_one_letter_code
_entity_poly.pdbx_strand_id
1 'polypeptide(L)'
;MNIQWSDELAIGIGIIDDQHKKLIERIASFSHAVDGGDLHKVEETVNYLVGYAIQHFGAEELIMIRNCYDQFKEHRDEHSWFIKQVFDVHTSLVQKEECTQR
;
A
#
# COMPACT_ATOMS: atom_id res chain seq x y z
N MET A 1 -2.65 -15.00 -4.53
CA MET A 1 -1.22 -14.85 -4.97
C MET A 1 -0.34 -14.90 -3.72
N ASN A 2 0.76 -15.66 -3.70
CA ASN A 2 1.64 -15.72 -2.52
C ASN A 2 2.68 -14.59 -2.57
N ILE A 3 2.43 -13.51 -1.82
CA ILE A 3 3.33 -12.36 -1.68
C ILE A 3 4.00 -12.47 -0.32
N GLN A 4 5.32 -12.47 -0.27
CA GLN A 4 6.10 -12.61 0.96
C GLN A 4 7.30 -11.69 0.93
N TRP A 5 7.72 -11.25 2.12
CA TRP A 5 8.96 -10.49 2.26
C TRP A 5 10.14 -11.35 1.82
N SER A 6 11.07 -10.72 1.08
CA SER A 6 12.38 -11.25 0.75
C SER A 6 13.40 -10.18 1.09
N ASP A 7 14.56 -10.57 1.58
CA ASP A 7 15.64 -9.61 1.86
C ASP A 7 16.16 -8.92 0.59
N GLU A 8 15.81 -9.42 -0.60
CA GLU A 8 16.01 -8.75 -1.89
C GLU A 8 15.22 -7.44 -2.03
N LEU A 9 14.17 -7.24 -1.23
CA LEU A 9 13.37 -6.01 -1.17
C LEU A 9 13.97 -4.97 -0.21
N ALA A 10 15.05 -5.32 0.50
CA ALA A 10 15.72 -4.39 1.41
C ALA A 10 16.54 -3.37 0.62
N ILE A 11 16.40 -2.10 0.98
CA ILE A 11 17.19 -0.99 0.42
C ILE A 11 18.32 -0.55 1.36
N GLY A 12 18.44 -1.19 2.53
CA GLY A 12 19.49 -0.93 3.51
C GLY A 12 19.21 0.25 4.43
N ILE A 13 18.00 0.83 4.36
CA ILE A 13 17.54 1.89 5.26
C ILE A 13 16.57 1.23 6.24
N GLY A 14 17.06 0.86 7.43
CA GLY A 14 16.33 -0.01 8.36
C GLY A 14 14.88 0.42 8.67
N ILE A 15 14.63 1.72 8.82
CA ILE A 15 13.26 2.23 9.05
C ILE A 15 12.34 2.04 7.85
N ILE A 16 12.87 2.13 6.63
CA ILE A 16 12.11 1.90 5.39
C ILE A 16 11.94 0.40 5.16
N ASP A 17 12.97 -0.41 5.39
CA ASP A 17 12.87 -1.87 5.27
C ASP A 17 11.83 -2.45 6.23
N ASP A 18 11.75 -1.93 7.47
CA ASP A 18 10.71 -2.32 8.42
C ASP A 18 9.31 -1.86 8.00
N GLN A 19 9.20 -0.76 7.26
CA GLN A 19 7.94 -0.33 6.65
C GLN A 19 7.56 -1.23 5.47
N HIS A 20 8.51 -1.61 4.60
CA HIS A 20 8.26 -2.53 3.50
C HIS A 20 7.76 -3.89 4.00
N LYS A 21 8.38 -4.47 5.05
CA LYS A 21 7.92 -5.73 5.65
C LYS A 21 6.44 -5.68 6.01
N LYS A 22 6.03 -4.62 6.72
CA LYS A 22 4.63 -4.40 7.12
C LYS A 22 3.73 -4.18 5.90
N LEU A 23 4.18 -3.44 4.90
CA LEU A 23 3.43 -3.22 3.66
C LEU A 23 3.17 -4.55 2.95
N ILE A 24 4.21 -5.38 2.80
CA ILE A 24 4.15 -6.70 2.17
C ILE A 24 3.23 -7.65 2.94
N GLU A 25 3.33 -7.69 4.27
CA GLU A 25 2.42 -8.47 5.11
C GLU A 25 0.95 -8.10 4.89
N ARG A 26 0.66 -6.80 4.73
CA ARG A 26 -0.71 -6.30 4.50
C ARG A 26 -1.21 -6.61 3.10
N ILE A 27 -0.36 -6.48 2.08
CA ILE A 27 -0.68 -6.88 0.71
C ILE A 27 -0.94 -8.40 0.64
N ALA A 28 -0.14 -9.19 1.36
CA ALA A 28 -0.36 -10.62 1.47
C ALA A 28 -1.73 -10.92 2.10
N SER A 29 -2.07 -10.28 3.23
CA SER A 29 -3.37 -10.41 3.89
C SER A 29 -4.53 -10.03 2.95
N PHE A 30 -4.37 -8.96 2.16
CA PHE A 30 -5.36 -8.55 1.16
C PHE A 30 -5.57 -9.65 0.12
N SER A 31 -4.49 -10.21 -0.44
CA SER A 31 -4.61 -11.29 -1.43
C SER A 31 -5.32 -12.51 -0.86
N HIS A 32 -5.05 -12.89 0.39
CA HIS A 32 -5.71 -14.04 1.03
C HIS A 32 -7.20 -13.76 1.28
N ALA A 33 -7.55 -12.54 1.69
CA ALA A 33 -8.95 -12.13 1.88
C ALA A 33 -9.74 -12.15 0.57
N VAL A 34 -9.13 -11.68 -0.53
CA VAL A 34 -9.72 -11.75 -1.88
C VAL A 34 -9.90 -13.21 -2.31
N ASP A 35 -8.85 -14.03 -2.19
CA ASP A 35 -8.88 -15.45 -2.59
C ASP A 35 -9.92 -16.24 -1.75
N GLY A 36 -10.13 -15.86 -0.48
CA GLY A 36 -11.11 -16.46 0.43
C GLY A 36 -12.55 -15.90 0.30
N GLY A 37 -12.75 -14.82 -0.47
CA GLY A 37 -14.06 -14.17 -0.62
C GLY A 37 -14.54 -13.41 0.63
N ASP A 38 -13.65 -13.07 1.56
CA ASP A 38 -13.99 -12.32 2.78
C ASP A 38 -14.00 -10.81 2.51
N LEU A 39 -15.15 -10.31 2.09
CA LEU A 39 -15.33 -8.89 1.72
C LEU A 39 -15.04 -7.93 2.88
N HIS A 40 -15.38 -8.30 4.12
CA HIS A 40 -15.10 -7.47 5.28
C HIS A 40 -13.60 -7.35 5.53
N LYS A 41 -12.86 -8.47 5.43
CA LYS A 41 -11.40 -8.46 5.56
C LYS A 41 -10.72 -7.72 4.42
N VAL A 42 -11.27 -7.80 3.21
CA VAL A 42 -10.81 -7.01 2.05
C VAL A 42 -10.93 -5.52 2.35
N GLU A 43 -12.11 -5.06 2.79
CA GLU A 43 -12.35 -3.66 3.12
C GLU A 43 -11.43 -3.16 4.25
N GLU A 44 -11.35 -3.90 5.36
CA GLU A 44 -10.46 -3.59 6.50
C GLU A 44 -9.01 -3.41 6.03
N THR A 45 -8.55 -4.32 5.15
CA THR A 45 -7.16 -4.29 4.66
C THR A 45 -6.92 -3.13 3.71
N VAL A 46 -7.87 -2.81 2.82
CA VAL A 46 -7.76 -1.67 1.91
C VAL A 46 -7.77 -0.34 2.67
N ASN A 47 -8.66 -0.18 3.66
CA ASN A 47 -8.73 1.00 4.52
C ASN A 47 -7.40 1.24 5.23
N TYR A 48 -6.78 0.18 5.75
CA TYR A 48 -5.46 0.25 6.35
C TYR A 48 -4.37 0.60 5.33
N LEU A 49 -4.39 -0.04 4.15
CA LEU A 49 -3.36 0.09 3.13
C LEU A 49 -3.25 1.52 2.60
N VAL A 50 -4.38 2.23 2.41
CA VAL A 50 -4.38 3.64 1.99
C VAL A 50 -3.58 4.50 2.97
N GLY A 51 -3.92 4.44 4.26
CA GLY A 51 -3.24 5.25 5.28
C GLY A 51 -1.77 4.88 5.44
N TYR A 52 -1.46 3.58 5.40
CA TYR A 52 -0.10 3.09 5.56
C TYR A 52 0.80 3.46 4.38
N ALA A 53 0.31 3.34 3.14
CA ALA A 53 1.05 3.71 1.94
C ALA A 53 1.39 5.21 1.93
N ILE A 54 0.45 6.08 2.31
CA ILE A 54 0.70 7.53 2.42
C ILE A 54 1.80 7.82 3.44
N GLN A 55 1.75 7.18 4.62
CA GLN A 55 2.76 7.36 5.65
C GLN A 55 4.14 6.87 5.20
N HIS A 56 4.20 5.69 4.58
CA HIS A 56 5.43 5.07 4.12
C HIS A 56 6.10 5.88 3.01
N PHE A 57 5.37 6.20 1.94
CA PHE A 57 5.88 7.00 0.83
C PHE A 57 6.29 8.40 1.27
N GLY A 58 5.54 9.03 2.19
CA GLY A 58 5.95 10.32 2.76
C GLY A 58 7.27 10.25 3.53
N ALA A 59 7.54 9.14 4.23
CA ALA A 59 8.81 8.93 4.92
C ALA A 59 9.98 8.75 3.95
N GLU A 60 9.79 7.96 2.90
CA GLU A 60 10.78 7.74 1.84
C GLU A 60 11.07 9.03 1.06
N GLU A 61 10.03 9.72 0.60
CA GLU A 61 10.15 11.00 -0.10
C GLU A 61 10.91 12.05 0.71
N LEU A 62 10.69 12.11 2.03
CA LEU A 62 11.44 13.02 2.90
C LEU A 62 12.94 12.69 2.93
N ILE A 63 13.29 11.39 2.93
CA ILE A 63 14.69 10.94 2.86
C ILE A 63 15.27 11.30 1.49
N MET A 64 14.54 11.06 0.41
CA MET A 64 14.97 11.36 -0.96
C MET A 64 15.23 12.86 -1.16
N ILE A 65 14.32 13.73 -0.70
CA ILE A 65 14.47 15.19 -0.76
C ILE A 65 15.70 15.64 0.03
N ARG A 66 15.89 15.13 1.25
CA ARG A 66 17.03 15.50 2.11
C ARG A 66 18.39 15.13 1.51
N ASN A 67 18.43 14.10 0.67
CA ASN A 67 19.64 13.61 0.02
C ASN A 67 19.74 14.05 -1.45
N CYS A 68 18.88 14.95 -1.93
CA CYS A 68 18.85 15.42 -3.31
C CYS A 68 18.82 14.27 -4.34
N TYR A 69 18.00 13.25 -4.10
CA TYR A 69 17.92 12.10 -5.00
C TYR A 69 17.45 12.51 -6.41
N ASP A 70 18.25 12.18 -7.42
CA ASP A 70 18.10 12.69 -8.79
C ASP A 70 16.78 12.29 -9.45
N GLN A 71 16.21 11.13 -9.12
CA GLN A 71 14.98 10.59 -9.72
C GLN A 71 13.75 10.77 -8.81
N PHE A 72 13.79 11.75 -7.91
CA PHE A 72 12.72 11.97 -6.91
C PHE A 72 11.36 12.19 -7.57
N LYS A 73 11.33 12.95 -8.66
CA LYS A 73 10.08 13.30 -9.32
C LYS A 73 9.40 12.05 -9.91
N GLU A 74 10.16 11.23 -10.63
CA GLU A 74 9.67 9.99 -11.23
C GLU A 74 9.15 9.02 -10.15
N HIS A 75 9.92 8.84 -9.07
CA HIS A 75 9.53 7.96 -7.96
C HIS A 75 8.25 8.45 -7.25
N ARG A 76 8.12 9.76 -6.99
CA ARG A 76 6.89 10.33 -6.41
C ARG A 76 5.68 10.15 -7.32
N ASP A 77 5.87 10.19 -8.64
CA ASP A 77 4.80 9.95 -9.60
C ASP A 77 4.30 8.48 -9.50
N GLU A 78 5.20 7.51 -9.27
CA GLU A 78 4.85 6.11 -8.98
C GLU A 78 4.10 5.94 -7.65
N HIS A 79 4.53 6.61 -6.59
CA HIS A 79 3.81 6.65 -5.30
C HIS A 79 2.40 7.19 -5.46
N SER A 80 2.27 8.32 -6.17
CA SER A 80 1.00 8.98 -6.42
C SER A 80 0.05 8.08 -7.22
N TRP A 81 0.59 7.37 -8.22
CA TRP A 81 -0.17 6.38 -8.98
C TRP A 81 -0.66 5.24 -8.10
N PHE A 82 0.20 4.66 -7.26
CA PHE A 82 -0.17 3.57 -6.37
C PHE A 82 -1.26 3.99 -5.38
N ILE A 83 -1.09 5.12 -4.70
CA ILE A 83 -2.09 5.67 -3.77
C ILE A 83 -3.44 5.82 -4.49
N LYS A 84 -3.44 6.36 -5.71
CA LYS A 84 -4.66 6.49 -6.51
C LYS A 84 -5.31 5.13 -6.77
N GLN A 85 -4.54 4.11 -7.15
CA GLN A 85 -5.10 2.76 -7.40
C GLN A 85 -5.76 2.18 -6.14
N VAL A 86 -5.10 2.27 -4.98
CA VAL A 86 -5.67 1.76 -3.73
C VAL A 86 -6.93 2.55 -3.33
N PHE A 87 -6.94 3.87 -3.54
CA PHE A 87 -8.10 4.71 -3.26
C PHE A 87 -9.29 4.42 -4.20
N ASP A 88 -9.02 4.13 -5.48
CA ASP A 88 -10.06 3.76 -6.45
C ASP A 88 -10.72 2.42 -6.03
N VAL A 89 -9.92 1.45 -5.53
CA VAL A 89 -10.42 0.19 -4.96
C VAL A 89 -11.26 0.44 -3.71
N HIS A 90 -10.76 1.25 -2.75
CA HIS A 90 -11.49 1.64 -1.55
C HIS A 90 -12.88 2.22 -1.90
N THR A 91 -12.91 3.19 -2.80
CA THR A 91 -14.14 3.86 -3.24
C THR A 91 -15.12 2.86 -3.86
N SER A 92 -14.61 1.92 -4.66
CA SER A 92 -15.42 0.88 -5.31
C SER A 92 -16.02 -0.12 -4.31
N LEU A 93 -15.36 -0.35 -3.17
CA LEU A 93 -15.88 -1.20 -2.09
C LEU A 93 -17.01 -0.49 -1.34
N VAL A 94 -16.80 0.76 -0.93
CA VAL A 94 -17.80 1.56 -0.21
C VAL A 94 -19.09 1.76 -1.03
N GLN A 95 -18.98 2.03 -2.34
CA GLN A 95 -20.16 2.20 -3.21
C GLN A 95 -21.00 0.93 -3.38
N LYS A 96 -20.40 -0.26 -3.26
CA LYS A 96 -21.14 -1.53 -3.33
C LYS A 96 -21.99 -1.77 -2.08
N GLU A 97 -21.58 -1.27 -0.92
CA GLU A 97 -22.37 -1.40 0.32
C GLU A 97 -23.68 -0.60 0.23
N GLU A 98 -23.66 0.59 -0.37
CA GLU A 98 -24.86 1.44 -0.53
C GLU A 98 -25.90 0.85 -1.50
N CYS A 99 -25.48 0.05 -2.48
CA CYS A 99 -26.38 -0.56 -3.46
C CYS A 99 -27.04 -1.86 -2.93
N THR A 100 -26.44 -2.51 -1.94
CA THR A 100 -26.92 -3.80 -1.41
C THR A 100 -27.91 -3.64 -0.24
N GLN A 101 -28.08 -2.41 0.27
CA GLN A 101 -29.02 -2.07 1.35
C GLN A 101 -30.35 -1.43 0.85
N ARG A 102 -30.65 -1.50 -0.46
CA ARG A 102 -31.92 -1.03 -1.05
C ARG A 102 -32.78 -2.17 -1.58
#